data_AF-A0ABD1SIQ3-F1
#
_entry.id   AF-A0ABD1SIQ3-F1
#
_cell.length_a   1.000
_cell.length_b   1.000
_cell.length_c   1.000
_cell.angle_alpha   90.00
_cell.angle_beta   90.00
_cell.angle_gamma   90.00
#
_symmetry.space_group_name_H-M   'P 1'
#
loop_
_entity.id
_entity.type
_entity.pdbx_description
1 polymer ?
#
loop_
_entity_poly.entity_id
_entity_poly.type
_entity_poly.pdbx_seq_one_letter_code
_entity_poly.pdbx_strand_id
1 'polypeptide(L)'
;MGVWGQILAAALLAFCAAVPFSAADPNDERCLTHLSESLQDPFKNLHNWTKVTFANPCQGFTSYLQGATCNNGRIYKLSLSNLALKGTISPYLSNCTNLQALDLSSNALTGPIPPELQYLVNLAVLNLSSNHLSGPIPQQLALCAYLNVIDLHDNQLSGSIPQQLGLLVRLSVFDVSNNKLSGPIPATLGNRSGNLPRFNASSYEGNKDLYGYPLPPMKSKGLSVLAIVGIGLGSGFLSLVLSFTAVCMWLRVTEQKVENEEGKISQLMPDY
;
A
#
# COMPACT_ATOMS: atom_id res chain seq x y z
N MET A 1 -36.15 3.49 -66.67
CA MET A 1 -35.25 3.85 -65.56
C MET A 1 -36.08 3.81 -64.27
N GLY A 2 -36.46 2.70 -63.68
CA GLY A 2 -35.80 1.41 -63.52
C GLY A 2 -35.80 1.19 -62.01
N VAL A 3 -36.83 0.51 -61.50
CA VAL A 3 -37.13 0.27 -60.06
C VAL A 3 -35.89 -0.22 -59.27
N TRP A 4 -34.93 -0.81 -59.97
CA TRP A 4 -33.60 -1.18 -59.52
C TRP A 4 -32.73 -0.04 -58.94
N GLY A 5 -32.90 1.21 -59.41
CA GLY A 5 -32.18 2.37 -58.87
C GLY A 5 -32.66 2.79 -57.48
N GLN A 6 -33.95 2.60 -57.19
CA GLN A 6 -34.51 2.86 -55.86
C GLN A 6 -34.17 1.74 -54.87
N ILE A 7 -34.06 0.50 -55.33
CA ILE A 7 -33.61 -0.64 -54.50
C ILE A 7 -32.13 -0.50 -54.13
N LEU A 8 -31.28 -0.03 -55.05
CA LEU A 8 -29.86 0.26 -54.73
C LEU A 8 -29.70 1.45 -53.77
N ALA A 9 -30.52 2.50 -53.90
CA ALA A 9 -30.51 3.63 -52.96
C ALA A 9 -31.03 3.23 -51.56
N ALA A 10 -32.03 2.35 -51.49
CA ALA A 10 -32.52 1.81 -50.22
C ALA A 10 -31.51 0.83 -49.57
N ALA A 11 -30.77 0.06 -50.39
CA ALA A 11 -29.70 -0.83 -49.89
C ALA A 11 -28.46 -0.07 -49.39
N LEU A 12 -28.16 1.10 -49.97
CA LEU A 12 -27.08 1.99 -49.50
C LEU A 12 -27.48 2.79 -48.24
N LEU A 13 -28.77 3.09 -48.05
CA LEU A 13 -29.27 3.71 -46.81
C LEU A 13 -29.48 2.70 -45.66
N ALA A 14 -29.63 1.41 -45.97
CA ALA A 14 -29.64 0.33 -44.98
C ALA A 14 -28.24 -0.09 -44.51
N PHE A 15 -27.18 0.50 -45.07
CA PHE A 15 -25.79 0.34 -44.65
C PHE A 15 -25.29 1.48 -43.73
N CYS A 16 -26.20 2.25 -43.12
CA CYS A 16 -25.95 2.70 -41.75
C CYS A 16 -26.18 1.51 -40.83
N ALA A 17 -25.28 0.52 -40.91
CA ALA A 17 -25.21 -0.56 -39.94
C ALA A 17 -25.15 0.11 -38.58
N ALA A 18 -26.20 -0.10 -37.80
CA ALA A 18 -26.27 0.25 -36.40
C ALA A 18 -24.90 -0.03 -35.81
N VAL A 19 -24.22 1.02 -35.34
CA VAL A 19 -23.11 0.85 -34.40
C VAL A 19 -23.70 -0.09 -33.35
N PRO A 20 -23.16 -1.31 -33.16
CA PRO A 20 -23.71 -2.21 -32.18
C PRO A 20 -23.74 -1.39 -30.90
N PHE A 21 -24.95 -1.17 -30.37
CA PHE A 21 -25.11 -0.57 -29.06
C PHE A 21 -24.25 -1.45 -28.17
N SER A 22 -23.08 -0.96 -27.76
CA SER A 22 -22.17 -1.73 -26.93
C SER A 22 -22.98 -2.12 -25.71
N ALA A 23 -23.38 -3.39 -25.64
CA ALA A 23 -24.19 -3.88 -24.55
C ALA A 23 -23.40 -3.61 -23.27
N ALA A 24 -24.01 -2.89 -22.32
CA ALA A 24 -23.39 -2.63 -21.04
C ALA A 24 -22.97 -3.95 -20.40
N ASP A 25 -21.70 -4.05 -19.99
CA ASP A 25 -21.17 -5.27 -19.37
C ASP A 25 -21.73 -5.36 -17.95
N PRO A 26 -22.40 -6.47 -17.56
CA PRO A 26 -22.93 -6.65 -16.20
C PRO A 26 -21.89 -6.49 -15.09
N ASN A 27 -20.60 -6.70 -15.41
CA ASN A 27 -19.51 -6.52 -14.46
C ASN A 27 -19.24 -5.03 -14.16
N ASP A 28 -19.47 -4.14 -15.12
CA ASP A 28 -19.27 -2.69 -14.94
C ASP A 28 -20.33 -2.14 -13.97
N GLU A 29 -21.60 -2.56 -14.10
CA GLU A 29 -22.67 -2.16 -13.17
C GLU A 29 -22.37 -2.60 -11.73
N ARG A 30 -21.97 -3.87 -11.55
CA ARG A 30 -21.68 -4.44 -10.23
C ARG A 30 -20.47 -3.78 -9.58
N CYS A 31 -19.41 -3.53 -10.36
CA CYS A 31 -18.22 -2.81 -9.94
C CYS A 31 -18.57 -1.41 -9.40
N LEU A 32 -19.33 -0.63 -10.19
CA LEU A 32 -19.72 0.73 -9.83
C LEU A 32 -20.66 0.77 -8.62
N THR A 33 -21.57 -0.19 -8.52
CA THR A 33 -22.49 -0.30 -7.38
C THR A 33 -21.69 -0.47 -6.08
N HIS A 34 -20.81 -1.47 -6.02
CA HIS A 34 -20.00 -1.70 -4.81
C HIS A 34 -18.98 -0.59 -4.54
N LEU A 35 -18.45 0.05 -5.59
CA LEU A 35 -17.60 1.24 -5.41
C LEU A 35 -18.41 2.36 -4.75
N SER A 36 -19.62 2.66 -5.25
CA SER A 36 -20.48 3.70 -4.69
C SER A 36 -20.86 3.43 -3.22
N GLU A 37 -21.08 2.16 -2.86
CA GLU A 37 -21.39 1.75 -1.48
C GLU A 37 -20.19 1.90 -0.53
N SER A 38 -18.97 1.73 -1.04
CA SER A 38 -17.74 1.89 -0.26
C SER A 38 -17.32 3.35 -0.03
N LEU A 39 -17.78 4.25 -0.90
CA LEU A 39 -17.46 5.67 -0.86
C LEU A 39 -18.50 6.44 -0.04
N GLN A 40 -18.01 7.35 0.80
CA GLN A 40 -18.81 8.30 1.53
C GLN A 40 -18.59 9.68 0.92
N ASP A 41 -19.65 10.30 0.40
CA ASP A 41 -19.61 11.59 -0.27
C ASP A 41 -20.34 12.66 0.57
N PRO A 42 -19.63 13.32 1.51
CA PRO A 42 -20.25 14.25 2.46
C PRO A 42 -20.83 15.50 1.79
N PHE A 43 -20.30 15.89 0.62
CA PHE A 43 -20.73 17.08 -0.12
C PHE A 43 -21.65 16.75 -1.30
N LYS A 44 -21.98 15.47 -1.49
CA LYS A 44 -22.82 14.96 -2.58
C LYS A 44 -22.26 15.28 -3.98
N ASN A 45 -20.95 15.44 -4.14
CA ASN A 45 -20.30 15.71 -5.43
C ASN A 45 -20.60 14.66 -6.52
N LEU A 46 -20.94 13.42 -6.14
CA LEU A 46 -21.29 12.31 -7.01
C LEU A 46 -22.80 12.28 -7.32
N HIS A 47 -23.38 13.41 -7.74
CA HIS A 47 -24.84 13.56 -7.94
C HIS A 47 -25.47 12.51 -8.88
N ASN A 48 -24.73 12.06 -9.90
CA ASN A 48 -25.22 11.11 -10.90
C ASN A 48 -24.80 9.66 -10.63
N TRP A 49 -24.30 9.34 -9.44
CA TRP A 49 -23.89 7.96 -9.10
C TRP A 49 -25.09 7.18 -8.54
N THR A 50 -25.93 6.68 -9.43
CA THR A 50 -27.14 5.91 -9.09
C THR A 50 -27.15 4.54 -9.75
N LYS A 51 -27.94 3.60 -9.22
CA LYS A 51 -28.13 2.27 -9.85
C LYS A 51 -28.56 2.36 -11.31
N VAL A 52 -29.42 3.33 -11.65
CA VAL A 52 -29.90 3.53 -13.04
C VAL A 52 -28.76 3.89 -13.98
N THR A 53 -27.88 4.80 -13.55
CA THR A 53 -26.71 5.22 -14.34
C THR A 53 -25.60 4.17 -14.38
N PHE A 54 -25.56 3.24 -13.43
CA PHE A 54 -24.59 2.14 -13.44
C PHE A 54 -24.97 1.03 -14.44
N ALA A 55 -26.26 0.83 -14.69
CA ALA A 55 -26.73 -0.14 -15.68
C ALA A 55 -26.33 0.22 -17.12
N ASN A 56 -26.21 1.51 -17.44
CA ASN A 56 -25.70 2.00 -18.72
C ASN A 56 -24.81 3.23 -18.48
N PRO A 57 -23.54 3.03 -18.07
CA PRO A 57 -22.67 4.13 -17.68
C PRO A 57 -22.19 4.96 -18.87
N CYS A 58 -22.31 4.45 -20.09
CA CYS A 58 -21.70 5.03 -21.29
C CYS A 58 -22.73 5.49 -22.32
N GLN A 59 -22.45 6.65 -22.92
CA GLN A 59 -23.13 7.18 -24.10
C GLN A 59 -22.06 7.52 -25.15
N GLY A 60 -21.76 6.56 -26.04
CA GLY A 60 -20.66 6.69 -26.99
C GLY A 60 -19.29 6.79 -26.28
N PHE A 61 -18.59 7.91 -26.50
CA PHE A 61 -17.29 8.21 -25.85
C PHE A 61 -17.43 8.98 -24.53
N THR A 62 -18.65 9.37 -24.14
CA THR A 62 -18.93 10.11 -22.90
C THR A 62 -19.63 9.23 -21.86
N SER A 63 -19.59 9.63 -20.59
CA SER A 63 -20.30 8.97 -19.50
C SER A 63 -21.23 9.96 -18.79
N TYR A 64 -22.36 9.47 -18.28
CA TYR A 64 -23.23 10.22 -17.38
C TYR A 64 -22.66 10.33 -15.97
N LEU A 65 -21.70 9.47 -15.64
CA LEU A 65 -21.07 9.41 -14.32
C LEU A 65 -19.97 10.46 -14.25
N GLN A 66 -20.02 11.26 -13.18
CA GLN A 66 -18.97 12.22 -12.86
C GLN A 66 -17.61 11.49 -12.84
N GLY A 67 -16.65 12.00 -13.61
CA GLY A 67 -15.28 11.49 -13.64
C GLY A 67 -15.05 10.23 -14.48
N ALA A 68 -16.09 9.59 -15.02
CA ALA A 68 -15.93 8.42 -15.87
C ALA A 68 -15.75 8.81 -17.35
N THR A 69 -14.93 8.07 -18.08
CA THR A 69 -14.79 8.19 -19.53
C THR A 69 -14.92 6.82 -20.17
N CYS A 70 -15.65 6.77 -21.28
CA CYS A 70 -15.99 5.55 -21.96
C CYS A 70 -15.22 5.39 -23.27
N ASN A 71 -14.88 4.15 -23.58
CA ASN A 71 -14.33 3.76 -24.88
C ASN A 71 -14.99 2.43 -25.27
N ASN A 72 -15.52 2.36 -26.49
CA ASN A 72 -16.30 1.22 -26.97
C ASN A 72 -17.42 0.81 -25.99
N GLY A 73 -18.11 1.79 -25.41
CA GLY A 73 -19.24 1.59 -24.50
C GLY A 73 -18.92 0.98 -23.12
N ARG A 74 -17.64 0.89 -22.75
CA ARG A 74 -17.21 0.50 -21.40
C ARG A 74 -16.36 1.60 -20.77
N ILE A 75 -16.38 1.70 -19.44
CA ILE A 75 -15.52 2.64 -18.72
C ILE A 75 -14.08 2.16 -18.86
N TYR A 76 -13.20 3.05 -19.31
CA TYR A 76 -11.76 2.79 -19.37
C TYR A 76 -10.95 3.77 -18.51
N LYS A 77 -11.55 4.92 -18.14
CA LYS A 77 -10.94 5.87 -17.22
C LYS A 77 -11.95 6.29 -16.16
N LEU A 78 -11.51 6.32 -14.92
CA LEU A 78 -12.27 6.82 -13.78
C LEU A 78 -11.41 7.81 -12.99
N SER A 79 -11.86 9.06 -12.90
CA SER A 79 -11.15 10.19 -12.31
C SER A 79 -12.05 10.90 -11.30
N LEU A 80 -11.89 10.59 -10.02
CA LEU A 80 -12.67 11.13 -8.90
C LEU A 80 -11.78 11.95 -7.97
N SER A 81 -10.83 12.70 -8.53
CA SER A 81 -9.88 13.49 -7.75
C SER A 81 -10.49 14.74 -7.16
N ASN A 82 -10.04 15.12 -5.96
CA ASN A 82 -10.46 16.34 -5.26
C ASN A 82 -11.98 16.46 -5.04
N LEU A 83 -12.62 15.38 -4.60
CA LEU A 83 -14.06 15.33 -4.31
C LEU A 83 -14.37 15.20 -2.81
N ALA A 84 -13.35 15.28 -1.96
CA ALA A 84 -13.43 15.09 -0.51
C ALA A 84 -14.13 13.77 -0.10
N LEU A 85 -13.95 12.73 -0.93
CA LEU A 85 -14.54 11.41 -0.70
C LEU A 85 -13.87 10.73 0.51
N LYS A 86 -14.68 10.08 1.33
CA LYS A 86 -14.26 9.24 2.46
C LYS A 86 -14.59 7.78 2.17
N GLY A 87 -14.23 6.88 3.09
CA GLY A 87 -14.50 5.45 2.97
C GLY A 87 -13.25 4.67 2.59
N THR A 88 -13.41 3.59 1.82
CA THR A 88 -12.33 2.68 1.42
C THR A 88 -12.39 2.40 -0.07
N ILE A 89 -11.29 1.91 -0.65
CA ILE A 89 -11.27 1.43 -2.03
C ILE A 89 -11.88 0.02 -2.03
N SER A 90 -13.03 -0.16 -2.70
CA SER A 90 -13.69 -1.46 -2.80
C SER A 90 -12.87 -2.47 -3.62
N PRO A 91 -12.63 -3.70 -3.14
CA PRO A 91 -12.02 -4.76 -3.94
C PRO A 91 -12.77 -5.08 -5.23
N TYR A 92 -14.10 -4.85 -5.24
CA TYR A 92 -14.95 -5.05 -6.42
C TYR A 92 -14.67 -4.06 -7.56
N LEU A 93 -13.87 -3.01 -7.32
CA LEU A 93 -13.36 -2.15 -8.38
C LEU A 93 -12.59 -2.96 -9.45
N SER A 94 -12.01 -4.08 -9.05
CA SER A 94 -11.31 -5.02 -9.94
C SER A 94 -12.19 -5.66 -11.01
N ASN A 95 -13.53 -5.62 -10.86
CA ASN A 95 -14.47 -6.13 -11.87
C ASN A 95 -14.64 -5.19 -13.07
N CYS A 96 -14.22 -3.92 -12.96
CA CYS A 96 -14.17 -2.98 -14.08
C CYS A 96 -12.96 -3.29 -14.98
N THR A 97 -12.93 -4.47 -15.61
CA THR A 97 -11.73 -5.03 -16.28
C THR A 97 -11.21 -4.23 -17.47
N ASN A 98 -12.02 -3.34 -18.03
CA ASN A 98 -11.63 -2.44 -19.11
C ASN A 98 -10.90 -1.17 -18.61
N LEU A 99 -10.77 -0.98 -17.29
CA LEU A 99 -10.14 0.19 -16.70
C LEU A 99 -8.63 0.25 -17.01
N GLN A 100 -8.22 1.37 -17.59
CA GLN A 100 -6.85 1.70 -17.97
C GLN A 100 -6.30 2.84 -17.11
N ALA A 101 -7.15 3.72 -16.60
CA ALA A 101 -6.74 4.82 -15.73
C ALA A 101 -7.68 4.96 -14.54
N LEU A 102 -7.11 4.89 -13.34
CA LEU A 102 -7.79 5.13 -12.08
C LEU A 102 -7.10 6.28 -11.35
N ASP A 103 -7.85 7.35 -11.12
CA ASP A 103 -7.42 8.50 -10.32
C ASP A 103 -8.43 8.74 -9.20
N LEU A 104 -8.00 8.49 -7.96
CA LEU A 104 -8.74 8.77 -6.72
C LEU A 104 -7.98 9.76 -5.84
N SER A 105 -7.05 10.52 -6.41
CA SER A 105 -6.15 11.41 -5.67
C SER A 105 -6.86 12.56 -4.96
N SER A 106 -6.20 13.12 -3.94
CA SER A 106 -6.70 14.29 -3.20
C SER A 106 -8.09 14.06 -2.59
N ASN A 107 -8.26 12.94 -1.92
CA ASN A 107 -9.47 12.60 -1.16
C ASN A 107 -9.12 12.27 0.29
N ALA A 108 -10.10 11.79 1.06
CA ALA A 108 -9.92 11.33 2.43
C ALA A 108 -10.16 9.81 2.55
N LEU A 109 -9.79 9.03 1.53
CA LEU A 109 -9.93 7.57 1.54
C LEU A 109 -8.99 6.95 2.57
N THR A 110 -9.46 5.86 3.18
CA THR A 110 -8.78 5.13 4.26
C THR A 110 -8.68 3.64 3.93
N GLY A 111 -7.96 2.90 4.77
CA GLY A 111 -7.81 1.45 4.63
C GLY A 111 -6.73 1.06 3.61
N PRO A 112 -6.60 -0.24 3.33
CA PRO A 112 -5.56 -0.75 2.45
C PRO A 112 -5.88 -0.57 0.97
N ILE A 113 -4.83 -0.56 0.15
CA ILE A 113 -4.96 -0.75 -1.30
C ILE A 113 -5.35 -2.22 -1.52
N PRO A 114 -6.49 -2.52 -2.17
CA PRO A 114 -6.92 -3.91 -2.36
C PRO A 114 -5.95 -4.67 -3.28
N PRO A 115 -5.47 -5.87 -2.89
CA PRO A 115 -4.66 -6.71 -3.78
C PRO A 115 -5.42 -7.18 -5.02
N GLU A 116 -6.75 -7.18 -4.99
CA GLU A 116 -7.63 -7.54 -6.11
C GLU A 116 -7.48 -6.60 -7.32
N LEU A 117 -6.92 -5.40 -7.14
CA LEU A 117 -6.59 -4.50 -8.26
C LEU A 117 -5.69 -5.17 -9.31
N GLN A 118 -5.02 -6.28 -8.97
CA GLN A 118 -4.30 -7.13 -9.92
C GLN A 118 -5.11 -7.61 -11.12
N TYR A 119 -6.45 -7.72 -11.00
CA TYR A 119 -7.30 -8.17 -12.10
C TYR A 119 -7.57 -7.08 -13.13
N LEU A 120 -7.19 -5.83 -12.86
CA LEU A 120 -7.21 -4.73 -13.82
C LEU A 120 -6.00 -4.84 -14.74
N VAL A 121 -5.98 -5.89 -15.57
CA VAL A 121 -4.83 -6.23 -16.42
C VAL A 121 -4.47 -5.14 -17.43
N ASN A 122 -5.42 -4.27 -17.78
CA ASN A 122 -5.22 -3.15 -18.70
C ASN A 122 -4.82 -1.83 -18.01
N LEU A 123 -4.67 -1.83 -16.67
CA LEU A 123 -4.39 -0.62 -15.90
C LEU A 123 -3.01 -0.07 -16.26
N ALA A 124 -2.99 1.18 -16.74
CA ALA A 124 -1.81 1.93 -17.11
C ALA A 124 -1.51 3.07 -16.14
N VAL A 125 -2.53 3.65 -15.52
CA VAL A 125 -2.39 4.75 -14.55
C VAL A 125 -3.12 4.40 -13.27
N LEU A 126 -2.39 4.41 -12.15
CA LEU A 126 -2.93 4.32 -10.80
C LEU A 126 -2.46 5.52 -10.00
N ASN A 127 -3.36 6.46 -9.74
CA ASN A 127 -3.10 7.60 -8.87
C ASN A 127 -4.01 7.54 -7.63
N LEU A 128 -3.41 7.28 -6.48
CA LEU A 128 -4.06 7.23 -5.17
C LEU A 128 -3.44 8.24 -4.19
N SER A 129 -2.67 9.19 -4.70
CA SER A 129 -1.93 10.17 -3.90
C SER A 129 -2.83 11.06 -3.05
N SER A 130 -2.25 11.69 -2.01
CA SER A 130 -2.95 12.64 -1.15
C SER A 130 -4.24 12.04 -0.56
N ASN A 131 -4.11 10.93 0.16
CA ASN A 131 -5.20 10.24 0.86
C ASN A 131 -4.73 9.79 2.26
N HIS A 132 -5.55 9.02 2.98
CA HIS A 132 -5.20 8.42 4.27
C HIS A 132 -5.09 6.89 4.18
N LEU A 133 -4.66 6.35 3.04
CA LEU A 133 -4.52 4.91 2.82
C LEU A 133 -3.41 4.34 3.72
N SER A 134 -3.59 3.11 4.20
CA SER A 134 -2.70 2.47 5.16
C SER A 134 -2.38 1.03 4.79
N GLY A 135 -1.46 0.38 5.52
CA GLY A 135 -1.04 -0.98 5.20
C GLY A 135 -0.02 -1.06 4.04
N PRO A 136 0.32 -2.27 3.59
CA PRO A 136 1.38 -2.47 2.61
C PRO A 136 0.94 -2.15 1.18
N ILE A 137 1.91 -1.75 0.35
CA ILE A 137 1.74 -1.72 -1.10
C ILE A 137 1.58 -3.18 -1.58
N PRO A 138 0.48 -3.56 -2.25
CA PRO A 138 0.29 -4.94 -2.70
C PRO A 138 1.31 -5.31 -3.79
N GLN A 139 2.07 -6.37 -3.58
CA GLN A 139 3.00 -6.91 -4.59
C GLN A 139 2.28 -7.33 -5.87
N GLN A 140 0.99 -7.66 -5.76
CA GLN A 140 0.10 -8.09 -6.82
C GLN A 140 -0.10 -7.02 -7.91
N LEU A 141 0.13 -5.74 -7.60
CA LEU A 141 0.12 -4.66 -8.60
C LEU A 141 1.14 -4.90 -9.73
N ALA A 142 2.18 -5.70 -9.48
CA ALA A 142 3.13 -6.11 -10.52
C ALA A 142 2.49 -6.97 -11.64
N LEU A 143 1.30 -7.54 -11.42
CA LEU A 143 0.55 -8.29 -12.44
C LEU A 143 -0.15 -7.39 -13.47
N CYS A 144 -0.35 -6.11 -13.15
CA CYS A 144 -0.84 -5.12 -14.10
C CYS A 144 0.30 -4.67 -15.02
N ALA A 145 0.66 -5.52 -15.99
CA ALA A 145 1.84 -5.35 -16.85
C ALA A 145 1.88 -4.04 -17.68
N TYR A 146 0.73 -3.38 -17.84
CA TYR A 146 0.62 -2.10 -18.56
C TYR A 146 0.86 -0.87 -17.68
N LEU A 147 1.03 -1.03 -16.36
CA LEU A 147 1.25 0.09 -15.45
C LEU A 147 2.46 0.92 -15.89
N ASN A 148 2.16 2.18 -16.15
CA ASN A 148 3.08 3.23 -16.56
C ASN A 148 3.24 4.29 -15.46
N VAL A 149 2.18 4.53 -14.69
CA VAL A 149 2.15 5.51 -13.60
C VAL A 149 1.61 4.83 -12.35
N ILE A 150 2.40 4.89 -11.28
CA ILE A 150 1.98 4.56 -9.91
C ILE A 150 2.31 5.78 -9.06
N ASP A 151 1.29 6.47 -8.60
CA ASP A 151 1.43 7.61 -7.70
C ASP A 151 0.66 7.34 -6.40
N LEU A 152 1.41 7.19 -5.32
CA LEU A 152 0.94 6.85 -3.97
C LEU A 152 1.44 7.86 -2.93
N HIS A 153 1.98 9.01 -3.35
CA HIS A 153 2.55 9.99 -2.42
C HIS A 153 1.50 10.53 -1.42
N ASP A 154 1.95 11.08 -0.29
CA ASP A 154 1.09 11.66 0.75
C ASP A 154 -0.02 10.69 1.21
N ASN A 155 0.40 9.57 1.80
CA ASN A 155 -0.48 8.56 2.38
C ASN A 155 0.12 8.04 3.71
N GLN A 156 -0.46 6.97 4.27
CA GLN A 156 0.02 6.31 5.49
C GLN A 156 0.45 4.85 5.24
N LEU A 157 0.87 4.53 4.01
CA LEU A 157 1.29 3.19 3.60
C LEU A 157 2.54 2.78 4.39
N SER A 158 2.61 1.51 4.76
CA SER A 158 3.65 0.96 5.64
C SER A 158 4.28 -0.32 5.08
N GLY A 159 5.34 -0.82 5.72
CA GLY A 159 6.08 -1.99 5.25
C GLY A 159 7.05 -1.66 4.11
N SER A 160 7.55 -2.69 3.43
CA SER A 160 8.55 -2.54 2.37
C SER A 160 7.93 -2.28 0.99
N ILE A 161 8.66 -1.56 0.14
CA ILE A 161 8.35 -1.47 -1.29
C ILE A 161 8.52 -2.87 -1.92
N PRO A 162 7.49 -3.47 -2.55
CA PRO A 162 7.61 -4.78 -3.16
C PRO A 162 8.60 -4.78 -4.32
N GLN A 163 9.59 -5.68 -4.29
CA GLN A 163 10.58 -5.83 -5.37
C GLN A 163 9.96 -6.18 -6.73
N GLN A 164 8.78 -6.81 -6.70
CA GLN A 164 8.01 -7.23 -7.87
C GLN A 164 7.59 -6.04 -8.74
N LEU A 165 7.41 -4.85 -8.17
CA LEU A 165 7.11 -3.64 -8.95
C LEU A 165 8.24 -3.28 -9.91
N GLY A 166 9.48 -3.72 -9.64
CA GLY A 166 10.60 -3.58 -10.57
C GLY A 166 10.47 -4.40 -11.86
N LEU A 167 9.55 -5.37 -11.92
CA LEU A 167 9.22 -6.13 -13.13
C LEU A 167 8.39 -5.31 -14.14
N LEU A 168 7.78 -4.20 -13.71
CA LEU A 168 6.97 -3.33 -14.56
C LEU A 168 7.88 -2.53 -15.49
N VAL A 169 8.17 -3.08 -16.67
CA VAL A 169 9.06 -2.46 -17.68
C VAL A 169 8.53 -1.16 -18.27
N ARG A 170 7.22 -0.93 -18.21
CA ARG A 170 6.57 0.29 -18.73
C ARG A 170 6.50 1.42 -17.71
N LEU A 171 6.79 1.15 -16.43
CA LEU A 171 6.64 2.11 -15.36
C LEU A 171 7.60 3.29 -15.56
N SER A 172 7.04 4.48 -15.82
CA SER A 172 7.78 5.73 -16.04
C SER A 172 7.62 6.76 -14.95
N VAL A 173 6.51 6.71 -14.22
CA VAL A 173 6.28 7.54 -13.04
C VAL A 173 6.01 6.63 -11.86
N PHE A 174 6.82 6.81 -10.82
CA PHE A 174 6.69 6.12 -9.54
C PHE A 174 6.92 7.13 -8.44
N ASP A 175 5.94 7.33 -7.58
CA ASP A 175 6.07 8.18 -6.40
C ASP A 175 5.40 7.51 -5.20
N VAL A 176 6.17 7.33 -4.14
CA VAL A 176 5.74 6.78 -2.85
C VAL A 176 6.21 7.68 -1.71
N SER A 177 6.54 8.93 -2.00
CA SER A 177 7.02 9.88 -1.01
C SER A 177 5.97 10.17 0.06
N ASN A 178 6.41 10.68 1.21
CA ASN A 178 5.56 11.06 2.33
C ASN A 178 4.59 9.94 2.77
N ASN A 179 5.16 8.77 3.06
CA ASN A 179 4.48 7.62 3.61
C ASN A 179 5.21 7.10 4.88
N LYS A 180 4.82 5.92 5.37
CA LYS A 180 5.45 5.22 6.51
C LYS A 180 6.19 3.96 6.04
N LEU A 181 6.71 3.95 4.80
CA LEU A 181 7.44 2.81 4.23
C LEU A 181 8.80 2.66 4.89
N SER A 182 9.29 1.42 4.93
CA SER A 182 10.53 1.06 5.61
C SER A 182 11.32 0.00 4.86
N GLY A 183 12.60 -0.14 5.22
CA GLY A 183 13.49 -1.14 4.61
C GLY A 183 14.23 -0.63 3.38
N PRO A 184 14.89 -1.53 2.64
CA PRO A 184 15.67 -1.14 1.47
C PRO A 184 14.78 -0.82 0.26
N ILE A 185 15.15 0.19 -0.51
CA ILE A 185 14.61 0.39 -1.86
C ILE A 185 15.06 -0.78 -2.73
N PRO A 186 14.15 -1.54 -3.36
CA PRO A 186 14.52 -2.66 -4.22
C PRO A 186 15.44 -2.21 -5.36
N ALA A 187 16.57 -2.89 -5.56
CA ALA A 187 17.52 -2.56 -6.62
C ALA A 187 16.86 -2.62 -8.02
N THR A 188 15.83 -3.46 -8.18
CA THR A 188 15.01 -3.56 -9.40
C THR A 188 14.23 -2.29 -9.73
N LEU A 189 13.99 -1.41 -8.74
CA LEU A 189 13.37 -0.09 -8.92
C LEU A 189 14.39 1.05 -8.83
N GLY A 190 15.30 0.99 -7.85
CA GLY A 190 16.28 2.04 -7.61
C GLY A 190 17.31 2.13 -8.73
N ASN A 191 17.81 0.99 -9.23
CA ASN A 191 18.86 0.94 -10.24
C ASN A 191 18.42 0.19 -11.51
N ARG A 192 17.38 0.71 -12.16
CA ARG A 192 16.88 0.16 -13.42
C ARG A 192 17.98 0.24 -14.49
N SER A 193 18.29 -0.92 -15.08
CA SER A 193 19.31 -1.04 -16.14
C SER A 193 18.72 -0.75 -17.53
N GLY A 194 19.54 -0.27 -18.46
CA GLY A 194 19.13 0.01 -19.85
C GLY A 194 18.43 1.38 -20.03
N ASN A 195 17.49 1.45 -20.99
CA ASN A 195 16.75 2.68 -21.35
C ASN A 195 15.51 2.92 -20.45
N LEU A 196 15.44 2.28 -19.29
CA LEU A 196 14.32 2.43 -18.38
C LEU A 196 14.44 3.75 -17.59
N PRO A 197 13.33 4.46 -17.35
CA PRO A 197 13.35 5.69 -16.59
C PRO A 197 13.81 5.42 -15.15
N ARG A 198 14.66 6.30 -14.64
CA ARG A 198 15.13 6.27 -13.25
C ARG A 198 14.24 7.17 -12.41
N PHE A 199 13.83 6.68 -11.25
CA PHE A 199 13.06 7.46 -10.29
C PHE A 199 14.01 8.29 -9.45
N ASN A 200 13.64 9.55 -9.21
CA ASN A 200 14.47 10.48 -8.46
C ASN A 200 14.39 10.22 -6.95
N ALA A 201 15.31 10.77 -6.17
CA ALA A 201 15.25 10.69 -4.71
C ALA A 201 13.92 11.21 -4.14
N SER A 202 13.36 12.27 -4.76
CA SER A 202 12.08 12.86 -4.40
C SER A 202 10.92 11.87 -4.37
N SER A 203 10.92 10.86 -5.26
CA SER A 203 9.90 9.79 -5.31
C SER A 203 9.84 8.91 -4.05
N TYR A 204 10.84 9.00 -3.18
CA TYR A 204 11.00 8.16 -2.00
C TYR A 204 11.12 8.96 -0.70
N GLU A 205 11.27 10.28 -0.78
CA GLU A 205 11.45 11.18 0.36
C GLU A 205 10.24 11.15 1.32
N GLY A 206 10.41 11.64 2.54
CA GLY A 206 9.35 11.61 3.57
C GLY A 206 9.13 10.24 4.24
N ASN A 207 9.68 9.15 3.71
CA ASN A 207 9.69 7.83 4.35
C ASN A 207 10.90 7.71 5.30
N LYS A 208 10.68 7.84 6.60
CA LYS A 208 11.76 7.94 7.61
C LYS A 208 12.69 6.73 7.67
N ASP A 209 12.16 5.53 7.49
CA ASP A 209 12.89 4.26 7.69
C ASP A 209 13.24 3.57 6.36
N LEU A 210 13.04 4.26 5.23
CA LEU A 210 13.39 3.80 3.89
C LEU A 210 14.83 4.20 3.56
N TYR A 211 15.60 3.31 2.94
CA TYR A 211 17.02 3.55 2.65
C TYR A 211 17.51 2.82 1.39
N GLY A 212 18.70 3.20 0.90
CA GLY A 212 19.30 2.63 -0.31
C GLY A 212 18.98 3.46 -1.56
N TYR A 213 19.73 3.25 -2.64
CA TYR A 213 19.69 4.12 -3.83
C TYR A 213 18.26 4.23 -4.41
N PRO A 214 17.77 5.45 -4.73
CA PRO A 214 18.50 6.73 -4.78
C PRO A 214 18.65 7.48 -3.45
N LEU A 215 18.09 6.98 -2.35
CA LEU A 215 18.29 7.54 -1.01
C LEU A 215 19.65 7.13 -0.41
N PRO A 216 20.11 7.82 0.65
CA PRO A 216 21.27 7.40 1.40
C PRO A 216 21.11 5.96 1.96
N PRO A 217 22.22 5.23 2.17
CA PRO A 217 22.18 3.93 2.82
C PRO A 217 21.66 4.04 4.25
N MET A 218 21.26 2.89 4.83
CA MET A 218 20.71 2.83 6.18
C MET A 218 21.65 3.53 7.16
N LYS A 219 21.16 4.58 7.84
CA LYS A 219 21.87 5.16 8.98
C LYS A 219 21.79 4.18 10.13
N SER A 220 22.76 3.29 10.27
CA SER A 220 22.91 2.50 11.49
C SER A 220 23.17 3.48 12.64
N LYS A 221 22.15 3.73 13.45
CA LYS A 221 22.39 4.28 14.78
C LYS A 221 23.02 3.15 15.59
N GLY A 222 24.35 3.03 15.52
CA GLY A 222 25.08 2.29 16.54
C GLY A 222 24.67 2.79 17.92
N LEU A 223 24.79 1.96 18.96
CA LEU A 223 24.54 2.44 20.32
C LEU A 223 25.42 3.67 20.56
N SER A 224 24.82 4.73 21.13
CA SER A 224 25.58 5.90 21.57
C SER A 224 26.70 5.43 22.50
N VAL A 225 27.88 6.07 22.41
CA VAL A 225 28.99 5.82 23.34
C VAL A 225 28.50 5.91 24.79
N LEU A 226 27.57 6.83 25.09
CA LEU A 226 26.95 6.96 26.40
C LEU A 226 26.11 5.74 26.81
N ALA A 227 25.42 5.11 25.86
CA ALA A 227 24.66 3.88 26.10
C ALA A 227 25.60 2.69 26.34
N ILE A 228 26.71 2.59 25.59
CA ILE A 228 27.72 1.55 25.78
C ILE A 228 28.39 1.70 27.16
N VAL A 229 28.81 2.93 27.50
CA VAL A 229 29.40 3.24 28.80
C VAL A 229 28.40 2.97 29.93
N GLY A 230 27.12 3.34 29.75
CA GLY A 230 26.06 3.05 30.71
C GLY A 230 25.83 1.56 30.93
N ILE A 231 25.82 0.75 29.87
CA ILE A 231 25.72 -0.72 29.96
C ILE A 231 26.95 -1.30 30.68
N GLY A 232 28.16 -0.82 30.35
CA GLY A 232 29.40 -1.27 30.99
C GLY A 232 29.44 -0.95 32.49
N LEU A 233 29.14 0.30 32.87
CA LEU A 233 29.11 0.72 34.28
C LEU A 233 27.99 0.02 35.06
N GLY A 234 26.79 -0.09 34.47
CA GLY A 234 25.65 -0.76 35.09
C GLY A 234 25.89 -2.25 35.33
N SER A 235 26.40 -2.96 34.33
CA SER A 235 26.75 -4.38 34.47
C SER A 235 27.89 -4.62 35.46
N GLY A 236 28.92 -3.76 35.45
CA GLY A 236 30.02 -3.82 36.42
C GLY A 236 29.53 -3.62 37.86
N PHE A 237 28.72 -2.59 38.10
CA PHE A 237 28.15 -2.34 39.43
C PHE A 237 27.24 -3.47 39.90
N LEU A 238 26.37 -3.97 39.02
CA LEU A 238 25.48 -5.09 39.34
C LEU A 238 26.27 -6.36 39.68
N SER A 239 27.34 -6.66 38.93
CA SER A 239 28.22 -7.80 39.23
C SER A 239 28.90 -7.66 40.59
N LEU A 240 29.36 -6.45 40.93
CA LEU A 240 29.97 -6.16 42.22
C LEU A 240 28.98 -6.39 43.36
N VAL A 241 27.76 -5.87 43.25
CA VAL A 241 26.69 -6.05 44.25
C VAL A 241 26.32 -7.53 44.40
N LEU A 242 26.18 -8.27 43.30
CA LEU A 242 25.88 -9.71 43.36
C LEU A 242 27.02 -10.50 44.00
N SER A 243 28.28 -10.18 43.67
CA SER A 243 29.43 -10.85 44.29
C SER A 243 29.53 -10.58 45.80
N PHE A 244 29.31 -9.34 46.21
CA PHE A 244 29.35 -8.95 47.62
C PHE A 244 28.22 -9.60 48.42
N THR A 245 26.99 -9.59 47.89
CA THR A 245 25.86 -10.24 48.57
C THR A 245 26.04 -11.75 48.67
N ALA A 246 26.59 -12.40 47.65
CA ALA A 246 26.94 -13.82 47.71
C ALA A 246 27.99 -14.13 48.80
N VAL A 247 29.04 -13.31 48.91
CA VAL A 247 30.06 -13.45 49.96
C VAL A 247 29.45 -13.23 51.35
N CYS A 248 28.61 -12.21 51.53
CA CYS A 248 27.92 -11.97 52.80
C CYS A 248 27.00 -13.12 53.19
N MET A 249 26.26 -13.69 52.23
CA MET A 249 25.42 -14.87 52.49
C MET A 249 26.29 -16.08 52.87
N TRP A 250 27.39 -16.31 52.16
CA TRP A 250 28.31 -17.40 52.48
C TRP A 250 28.92 -17.27 53.87
N LEU A 251 29.39 -16.08 54.25
CA LEU A 251 29.93 -15.80 55.58
C LEU A 251 28.91 -16.06 56.70
N ARG A 252 27.67 -15.58 56.53
CA ARG A 252 26.59 -15.85 57.50
C ARG A 252 26.29 -17.35 57.64
N VAL A 253 26.29 -18.09 56.53
CA VAL A 253 26.08 -19.54 56.55
C VAL A 253 27.23 -20.26 57.23
N THR A 254 28.48 -19.80 57.05
CA THR A 254 29.63 -20.39 57.74
C THR A 254 29.62 -20.10 59.24
N GLU A 255 29.27 -18.88 59.66
CA GLU A 255 29.12 -18.54 61.09
C GLU A 255 28.08 -19.44 61.77
N GLN A 256 26.89 -19.60 61.16
CA GLN A 256 25.85 -20.50 61.68
C GLN A 256 26.30 -21.96 61.77
N LYS A 257 27.14 -22.43 60.84
CA LYS A 257 27.69 -23.79 60.90
C LYS A 257 28.67 -23.95 62.06
N VAL A 258 29.55 -22.98 62.27
CA VAL A 258 30.53 -22.99 63.37
C VAL A 258 29.80 -22.95 64.72
N GLU A 259 28.82 -22.05 64.91
CA GLU A 259 28.02 -21.99 66.14
C GLU A 259 27.28 -23.30 66.43
N ASN A 260 26.76 -23.97 65.39
CA ASN A 260 26.04 -25.24 65.54
C ASN A 260 26.99 -26.42 65.85
N GLU A 261 28.23 -26.37 65.36
CA GLU A 261 29.28 -27.35 65.70
C GLU A 261 29.81 -27.12 67.13
N GLU A 262 30.06 -25.88 67.53
CA GLU A 262 30.45 -25.53 68.91
C GLU A 262 29.37 -25.88 69.94
N GLY A 263 28.08 -25.63 69.62
CA GLY A 263 26.96 -26.03 70.46
C GLY A 263 26.86 -27.55 70.67
N LYS A 264 27.21 -28.35 69.66
CA LYS A 264 27.29 -29.81 69.79
C LYS A 264 28.48 -30.25 70.64
N ILE A 265 29.64 -29.62 70.51
CA ILE A 265 30.84 -29.96 71.30
C ILE A 265 30.60 -29.62 72.79
N SER A 266 29.92 -28.52 73.08
CA SER A 266 29.58 -28.10 74.45
C SER A 266 28.66 -29.07 75.18
N GLN A 267 27.77 -29.78 74.46
CA GLN A 267 26.89 -30.82 75.03
C GLN A 267 27.57 -32.17 75.27
N LEU A 268 28.82 -32.34 74.81
CA LEU A 268 29.60 -33.58 74.93
C LEU A 268 30.65 -33.53 76.04
N MET A 269 30.76 -32.41 76.79
CA MET A 269 31.61 -32.34 77.97
C MET A 269 30.88 -32.92 79.20
N PRO A 270 31.40 -33.97 79.87
CA PRO A 270 30.86 -34.43 81.13
C PRO A 270 31.24 -33.46 82.26
N ASP A 271 30.24 -33.04 83.03
CA ASP A 271 30.44 -32.33 84.30
C ASP A 271 31.24 -33.23 85.25
N TYR A 272 32.43 -32.75 85.65
CA TYR A 272 33.29 -33.38 86.66
C TYR A 272 33.09 -32.72 88.02
#